data_AF-A0A9E0BAJ9-F1
#
_entry.id   AF-A0A9E0BAJ9-F1
#
_cell.length_a   1.000
_cell.length_b   1.000
_cell.length_c   1.000
_cell.angle_alpha   90.00
_cell.angle_beta   90.00
_cell.angle_gamma   90.00
#
_symmetry.space_group_name_H-M   'P 1'
#
loop_
_entity.id
_entity.type
_entity.pdbx_description
1 polymer ?
#
loop_
_entity_poly.entity_id
_entity_poly.type
_entity_poly.pdbx_seq_one_letter_code
_entity_poly.pdbx_strand_id
1 'polypeptide(L)'
;MLKRTRIFDLELINDNSFDAVLNSMLHFHEEFPQSENKLPLLFTPNVDDVVKLNQKKYADVAKRLQQSYYILPDGQPIIWASKILDKPLAKRLPGSELFPLLWKLLTIHNKRILLVAPSEKVGQMLKQEYPTLEYYVPPFFEAEDTVALQKITSDLLMLCNTFKPEYIFIGIRFP
;
A
#
# COMPACT_ATOMS: atom_id res chain seq x y z
N MET A 1 5.29 -6.20 18.24
CA MET A 1 3.93 -6.46 17.72
C MET A 1 3.24 -5.13 17.45
N LEU A 2 2.70 -4.93 16.26
CA LEU A 2 2.04 -3.68 15.85
C LEU A 2 0.77 -3.41 16.67
N LYS A 3 0.66 -2.20 17.22
CA LYS A 3 -0.56 -1.72 17.89
C LYS A 3 -1.62 -1.39 16.86
N ARG A 4 -2.87 -1.78 17.12
CA ARG A 4 -4.00 -1.60 16.19
C ARG A 4 -5.25 -1.11 16.90
N THR A 5 -6.13 -0.45 16.16
CA THR A 5 -7.42 0.02 16.64
C THR A 5 -8.45 -0.09 15.52
N ARG A 6 -9.57 -0.77 15.81
CA ARG A 6 -10.65 -0.95 14.84
C ARG A 6 -11.55 0.27 14.74
N ILE A 7 -11.58 0.90 13.57
CA ILE A 7 -12.46 2.04 13.23
C ILE A 7 -13.07 1.79 11.85
N PHE A 8 -14.40 1.88 11.71
CA PHE A 8 -15.13 1.64 10.45
C PHE A 8 -14.74 0.32 9.75
N ASP A 9 -14.63 -0.77 10.51
CA ASP A 9 -14.18 -2.10 10.05
C ASP A 9 -12.74 -2.18 9.50
N LEU A 10 -11.94 -1.12 9.71
CA LEU A 10 -10.52 -1.07 9.38
C LEU A 10 -9.68 -1.28 10.65
N GLU A 11 -8.75 -2.24 10.60
CA GLU A 11 -7.73 -2.48 11.64
C GLU A 11 -6.55 -1.51 11.48
N LEU A 12 -6.78 -0.24 11.82
CA LEU A 12 -5.80 0.84 11.66
C LEU A 12 -4.62 0.64 12.62
N ILE A 13 -3.41 0.88 12.11
CA ILE A 13 -2.19 0.92 12.92
C ILE A 13 -2.27 2.15 13.84
N ASN A 14 -2.10 1.92 15.13
CA ASN A 14 -2.19 2.94 16.17
C ASN A 14 -0.84 3.08 16.88
N ASP A 15 0.11 3.73 16.21
CA ASP A 15 1.47 3.95 16.73
C ASP A 15 1.88 5.43 16.60
N ASN A 16 2.94 5.81 17.32
CA ASN A 16 3.43 7.19 17.36
C ASN A 16 4.46 7.51 16.26
N SER A 17 5.08 6.49 15.69
CA SER A 17 6.08 6.59 14.63
C SER A 17 5.93 5.46 13.61
N PHE A 18 6.74 5.51 12.54
CA PHE A 18 6.79 4.46 11.53
C PHE A 18 7.72 3.30 11.90
N ASP A 19 8.51 3.39 12.97
CA ASP A 19 9.61 2.46 13.25
C ASP A 19 9.13 1.00 13.35
N ALA A 20 8.07 0.77 14.11
CA ALA A 20 7.48 -0.55 14.25
C ALA A 20 6.91 -1.09 12.92
N VAL A 21 6.34 -0.20 12.09
CA VAL A 21 5.78 -0.54 10.78
C VAL A 21 6.89 -0.92 9.81
N LEU A 22 7.94 -0.11 9.73
CA LEU A 22 9.11 -0.32 8.89
C LEU A 22 9.83 -1.63 9.24
N ASN A 23 10.05 -1.88 10.54
CA ASN A 23 10.64 -3.13 11.01
C ASN A 23 9.78 -4.33 10.60
N SER A 24 8.47 -4.26 10.84
CA SER A 24 7.53 -5.34 10.51
C SER A 24 7.47 -5.61 8.99
N MET A 25 7.55 -4.56 8.16
CA MET A 25 7.62 -4.70 6.70
C MET A 25 8.92 -5.32 6.21
N LEU A 26 10.05 -5.02 6.84
CA LEU A 26 11.34 -5.60 6.50
C LEU A 26 11.41 -7.10 6.85
N HIS A 27 10.80 -7.48 7.98
CA HIS A 27 10.78 -8.83 8.54
C HIS A 27 9.44 -9.56 8.33
N PHE A 28 8.67 -9.16 7.31
CA PHE A 28 7.28 -9.60 7.14
C PHE A 28 7.11 -11.13 7.16
N HIS A 29 7.99 -11.86 6.45
CA HIS A 29 7.93 -13.32 6.36
C HIS A 29 8.35 -14.04 7.65
N GLU A 30 9.09 -13.36 8.53
CA GLU A 30 9.47 -13.88 9.85
C GLU A 30 8.33 -13.66 10.87
N GLU A 31 7.65 -12.51 10.77
CA GLU A 31 6.57 -12.14 11.69
C GLU A 31 5.22 -12.77 11.34
N PHE A 32 4.94 -12.99 10.06
CA PHE A 32 3.63 -13.44 9.60
C PHE A 32 3.74 -14.70 8.73
N PRO A 33 3.18 -15.84 9.19
CA PRO A 33 3.02 -17.01 8.33
C PRO A 33 2.05 -16.67 7.19
N GLN A 34 2.21 -17.32 6.03
CA GLN A 34 1.26 -17.17 4.93
C GLN A 34 -0.14 -17.54 5.41
N SER A 35 -1.05 -16.56 5.43
CA SER A 35 -2.45 -16.73 5.81
C SER A 35 -3.34 -16.37 4.63
N GLU A 36 -4.29 -17.24 4.30
CA GLU A 36 -5.23 -17.00 3.19
C GLU A 36 -6.16 -15.79 3.44
N ASN A 37 -6.29 -15.33 4.69
CA ASN A 37 -7.26 -14.32 5.09
C ASN A 37 -6.72 -12.89 5.15
N LYS A 38 -5.39 -12.69 5.02
CA LYS A 38 -4.79 -11.36 5.01
C LYS A 38 -3.88 -11.16 3.81
N LEU A 39 -3.95 -9.95 3.24
CA LEU A 39 -3.14 -9.56 2.10
C LEU A 39 -1.87 -8.86 2.58
N PRO A 40 -0.67 -9.23 2.07
CA PRO A 40 0.60 -8.53 2.32
C PRO A 40 0.62 -7.18 1.61
N LEU A 41 -0.32 -6.31 2.02
CA LEU A 41 -0.64 -5.05 1.38
C LEU A 41 -0.59 -3.94 2.43
N LEU A 42 -0.08 -2.79 2.01
CA LEU A 42 -0.20 -1.52 2.69
C LEU A 42 -1.31 -0.71 2.04
N PHE A 43 -2.24 -0.23 2.85
CA PHE A 43 -3.33 0.64 2.45
C PHE A 43 -3.35 1.87 3.36
N THR A 44 -3.45 3.06 2.78
CA THR A 44 -3.49 4.34 3.50
C THR A 44 -4.79 5.06 3.18
N PRO A 45 -5.93 4.61 3.73
CA PRO A 45 -7.22 5.24 3.45
C PRO A 45 -7.18 6.70 3.91
N ASN A 46 -7.50 7.62 3.00
CA ASN A 46 -7.98 8.94 3.37
C ASN A 46 -9.52 8.94 3.44
N VAL A 47 -10.13 10.09 3.74
CA VAL A 47 -11.59 10.23 3.83
C VAL A 47 -12.29 9.93 2.51
N ASP A 48 -11.75 10.42 1.41
CA ASP A 48 -12.33 10.23 0.09
C ASP A 48 -12.37 8.74 -0.26
N ASP A 49 -11.29 8.01 0.03
CA ASP A 49 -11.20 6.56 -0.17
C ASP A 49 -12.25 5.83 0.67
N VAL A 50 -12.43 6.19 1.95
CA VAL A 50 -13.44 5.60 2.82
C VAL A 50 -14.85 5.82 2.26
N VAL A 51 -15.16 7.04 1.78
CA VAL A 51 -16.46 7.37 1.18
C VAL A 51 -16.68 6.57 -0.11
N LYS A 52 -15.67 6.50 -0.98
CA LYS A 52 -15.75 5.71 -2.22
C LYS A 52 -15.94 4.23 -1.93
N LEU A 53 -15.15 3.65 -1.04
CA LEU A 53 -15.22 2.23 -0.67
C LEU A 53 -16.55 1.84 -0.03
N ASN A 54 -17.31 2.79 0.51
CA ASN A 54 -18.67 2.54 1.00
C ASN A 54 -19.73 2.47 -0.11
N GLN A 55 -19.40 2.81 -1.36
CA GLN A 55 -20.30 2.67 -2.50
C GLN A 55 -20.41 1.20 -2.91
N LYS A 56 -21.62 0.73 -3.20
CA LYS A 56 -21.89 -0.69 -3.57
C LYS A 56 -21.00 -1.22 -4.68
N LYS A 57 -20.66 -0.38 -5.67
CA LYS A 57 -19.78 -0.77 -6.80
C LYS A 57 -18.35 -1.14 -6.39
N TYR A 58 -17.89 -0.71 -5.22
CA TYR A 58 -16.55 -1.00 -4.70
C TYR A 58 -16.56 -1.97 -3.51
N ALA A 59 -17.70 -2.60 -3.18
CA ALA A 59 -17.83 -3.44 -1.99
C ALA A 59 -16.82 -4.59 -1.94
N ASP A 60 -16.55 -5.24 -3.08
CA ASP A 60 -15.57 -6.33 -3.15
C ASP A 60 -14.13 -5.83 -2.94
N VAL A 61 -13.79 -4.66 -3.52
CA VAL A 61 -12.49 -4.01 -3.32
C VAL A 61 -12.32 -3.60 -1.86
N ALA A 62 -13.36 -3.00 -1.26
CA ALA A 62 -13.36 -2.60 0.15
C ALA A 62 -13.10 -3.80 1.06
N LYS A 63 -13.79 -4.92 0.82
CA LYS A 63 -13.62 -6.16 1.58
C LYS A 63 -12.20 -6.70 1.46
N ARG A 64 -11.58 -6.64 0.27
CA ARG A 64 -10.17 -7.03 0.08
C ARG A 64 -9.21 -6.09 0.80
N LEU A 65 -9.40 -4.78 0.70
CA LEU A 65 -8.53 -3.80 1.36
C LEU A 65 -8.62 -3.86 2.89
N GLN A 66 -9.78 -4.18 3.46
CA GLN A 66 -9.95 -4.46 4.89
C GLN A 66 -9.09 -5.63 5.38
N GLN A 67 -8.72 -6.56 4.50
CA GLN A 67 -7.86 -7.70 4.80
C GLN A 67 -6.36 -7.36 4.75
N SER A 68 -5.99 -6.10 4.47
CA SER A 68 -4.59 -5.69 4.40
C SER A 68 -3.87 -5.84 5.74
N TYR A 69 -2.62 -6.33 5.71
CA TYR A 69 -1.79 -6.38 6.91
C TYR A 69 -1.48 -4.99 7.46
N TYR A 70 -1.32 -3.98 6.62
CA TYR A 70 -0.98 -2.63 7.06
C TYR A 70 -2.05 -1.65 6.59
N ILE A 71 -2.81 -1.10 7.55
CA ILE A 71 -3.76 -0.02 7.27
C ILE A 71 -3.31 1.19 8.08
N LEU A 72 -2.80 2.23 7.44
CA LEU A 72 -2.32 3.42 8.14
C LEU A 72 -3.40 4.51 8.19
N PRO A 73 -3.58 5.19 9.33
CA PRO A 73 -4.48 6.33 9.41
C PRO A 73 -3.91 7.54 8.66
N ASP A 74 -4.47 7.85 7.49
CA ASP A 74 -4.14 9.07 6.75
C ASP A 74 -5.28 10.11 6.80
N GLY A 75 -4.89 11.37 6.95
CA GLY A 75 -5.81 12.51 7.10
C GLY A 75 -6.24 12.81 8.55
N GLN A 76 -6.50 14.10 8.79
CA GLN A 76 -7.03 14.58 10.07
C GLN A 76 -8.45 14.07 10.41
N PRO A 77 -9.38 13.92 9.46
CA PRO A 77 -10.73 13.51 9.83
C PRO A 77 -10.79 12.08 10.39
N ILE A 78 -9.90 11.17 9.99
CA ILE A 78 -9.78 9.84 10.61
C ILE A 78 -9.37 9.97 12.09
N ILE A 79 -8.42 10.88 12.39
CA ILE A 79 -8.02 11.17 13.76
C ILE A 79 -9.18 11.77 14.57
N TRP A 80 -9.96 12.69 13.99
CA TRP A 80 -11.13 13.25 14.67
C TRP A 80 -12.22 12.21 14.92
N ALA A 81 -12.56 11.39 13.92
CA ALA A 81 -13.51 10.30 14.06
C ALA A 81 -13.11 9.32 15.17
N SER A 82 -11.81 9.01 15.27
CA SER A 82 -11.28 8.15 16.34
C SER A 82 -11.57 8.67 17.75
N LYS A 83 -11.50 9.99 17.94
CA LYS A 83 -11.82 10.64 19.22
C LYS A 83 -13.31 10.63 19.52
N ILE A 84 -14.14 10.89 18.51
CA ILE A 84 -15.61 10.86 18.64
C ILE A 84 -16.11 9.46 19.01
N LEU A 85 -15.46 8.43 18.48
CA LEU A 85 -15.81 7.02 18.71
C LEU A 85 -15.17 6.42 19.98
N ASP A 86 -14.56 7.25 20.85
CA ASP A 86 -13.84 6.84 22.06
C ASP A 86 -12.76 5.76 21.81
N LYS A 87 -12.11 5.85 20.65
CA LYS A 87 -11.04 4.96 20.19
C LYS A 87 -9.87 5.77 19.64
N PRO A 88 -9.20 6.59 20.47
CA PRO A 88 -8.26 7.59 19.99
C PRO A 88 -7.07 6.96 19.26
N LEU A 89 -6.84 7.40 18.02
CA LEU A 89 -5.60 7.16 17.31
C LEU A 89 -4.53 8.12 17.82
N ALA A 90 -3.32 7.61 18.01
CA ALA A 90 -2.21 8.35 18.58
C ALA A 90 -1.73 9.46 17.65
N LYS A 91 -1.58 9.16 16.35
CA LYS A 91 -1.11 10.10 15.34
C LYS A 91 -1.60 9.72 13.95
N ARG A 92 -1.66 10.72 13.06
CA ARG A 92 -1.72 10.52 11.62
C ARG A 92 -0.40 9.91 11.13
N LEU A 93 -0.48 8.90 10.29
CA LEU A 93 0.65 8.18 9.70
C LEU A 93 0.51 8.17 8.17
N PRO A 94 0.89 9.27 7.47
CA PRO A 94 0.62 9.41 6.04
C PRO A 94 1.47 8.48 5.18
N GLY A 95 0.89 7.97 4.10
CA GLY A 95 1.64 7.14 3.14
C GLY A 95 2.81 7.89 2.50
N SER A 96 2.66 9.20 2.27
CA SER A 96 3.70 10.05 1.71
C SER A 96 4.90 10.27 2.63
N GLU A 97 4.71 10.21 3.96
CA GLU A 97 5.80 10.28 4.93
C GLU A 97 6.46 8.90 5.12
N LEU A 98 5.69 7.81 5.00
CA LEU A 98 6.24 6.45 5.05
C LEU A 98 7.11 6.13 3.83
N PHE A 99 6.67 6.50 2.63
CA PHE A 99 7.34 6.13 1.37
C PHE A 99 8.85 6.41 1.36
N PRO A 100 9.35 7.63 1.65
CA PRO A 100 10.79 7.89 1.60
C PRO A 100 11.58 7.10 2.67
N LEU A 101 10.99 6.86 3.84
CA LEU A 101 11.61 6.05 4.89
C LEU A 101 11.72 4.57 4.48
N LEU A 102 10.63 4.03 3.94
CA LEU A 102 10.59 2.65 3.45
C LEU A 102 11.50 2.48 2.24
N TRP A 103 11.47 3.41 1.28
CA TRP A 103 12.34 3.39 0.12
C TRP A 103 13.81 3.32 0.53
N LYS A 104 14.26 4.23 1.40
CA LYS A 104 15.63 4.24 1.93
C LYS A 104 15.99 2.92 2.63
N LEU A 105 15.08 2.38 3.43
CA LEU A 105 15.29 1.11 4.12
C LEU A 105 15.49 -0.03 3.10
N LEU A 106 14.56 -0.18 2.15
CA LEU A 106 14.59 -1.26 1.17
C LEU A 106 15.82 -1.18 0.26
N THR A 107 16.24 0.02 -0.15
CA THR A 107 17.43 0.21 -1.00
C THR A 107 18.73 -0.10 -0.26
N ILE A 108 18.86 0.30 1.02
CA ILE A 108 20.03 -0.05 1.86
C ILE A 108 20.13 -1.57 2.04
N HIS A 109 18.99 -2.25 2.17
CA HIS A 109 18.93 -3.71 2.28
C HIS A 109 18.97 -4.44 0.93
N ASN A 110 19.25 -3.73 -0.18
CA ASN A 110 19.34 -4.26 -1.54
C ASN A 110 18.13 -5.12 -1.94
N LYS A 111 16.93 -4.74 -1.50
CA LYS A 111 15.70 -5.46 -1.79
C LYS A 111 15.35 -5.37 -3.27
N ARG A 112 14.77 -6.43 -3.84
CA ARG A 112 14.25 -6.41 -5.21
C ARG A 112 12.91 -5.70 -5.25
N ILE A 113 12.88 -4.54 -5.88
CA ILE A 113 11.71 -3.67 -5.89
C ILE A 113 11.17 -3.59 -7.32
N LEU A 114 9.86 -3.79 -7.47
CA LEU A 114 9.11 -3.48 -8.68
C LEU A 114 8.25 -2.23 -8.43
N LEU A 115 8.32 -1.25 -9.33
CA LEU A 115 7.48 -0.05 -9.30
C LEU A 115 6.50 -0.04 -10.47
N VAL A 116 5.21 -0.02 -10.18
CA VAL A 116 4.18 0.39 -11.14
C VAL A 116 4.17 1.92 -11.14
N ALA A 117 4.90 2.52 -12.07
CA ALA A 117 5.16 3.96 -12.08
C ALA A 117 4.01 4.73 -12.78
N PRO A 118 3.67 5.94 -12.32
CA PRO A 118 2.64 6.77 -12.95
C PRO A 118 3.08 7.35 -14.31
N SER A 119 4.38 7.36 -14.59
CA SER A 119 4.95 7.86 -15.85
C SER A 119 6.38 7.36 -16.04
N GLU A 120 6.84 7.37 -17.29
CA GLU A 120 8.24 7.06 -17.65
C GLU A 120 9.23 7.94 -16.89
N LYS A 121 8.94 9.24 -16.76
CA LYS A 121 9.80 10.18 -16.04
C LYS A 121 10.05 9.73 -14.60
N VAL A 122 9.00 9.34 -13.87
CA VAL A 122 9.13 8.90 -12.47
C VAL A 122 9.87 7.56 -12.38
N GLY A 123 9.56 6.61 -13.28
CA GLY A 123 10.25 5.32 -13.35
C GLY A 123 11.76 5.48 -13.59
N GLN A 124 12.14 6.30 -14.59
CA GLN A 124 13.53 6.57 -14.92
C GLN A 124 14.28 7.27 -13.78
N MET A 125 13.66 8.27 -13.14
CA MET A 125 14.27 8.97 -12.00
C MET A 125 14.59 8.00 -10.85
N LEU A 126 13.65 7.14 -10.46
CA LEU A 126 13.88 6.19 -9.38
C LEU A 126 14.83 5.06 -9.77
N LYS A 127 14.87 4.66 -11.05
CA LYS A 127 15.85 3.70 -11.57
C LYS A 127 17.27 4.29 -11.55
N GLN A 128 17.43 5.59 -11.79
CA GLN A 128 18.73 6.27 -11.67
C GLN A 128 19.21 6.30 -10.21
N GLU A 129 18.29 6.51 -9.26
CA GLU A 129 18.60 6.49 -7.82
C GLU A 129 18.91 5.07 -7.32
N TYR A 130 18.16 4.07 -7.79
CA TYR A 130 18.33 2.67 -7.40
C TYR A 130 18.39 1.76 -8.64
N PRO A 131 19.59 1.47 -9.17
CA PRO A 131 19.77 0.77 -10.45
C PRO A 131 19.15 -0.63 -10.54
N THR A 132 18.92 -1.30 -9.42
CA THR A 132 18.31 -2.63 -9.35
C THR A 132 16.78 -2.63 -9.32
N LEU A 133 16.13 -1.45 -9.22
CA LEU A 133 14.68 -1.28 -9.35
C LEU A 133 14.20 -1.79 -10.71
N GLU A 134 13.15 -2.59 -10.81
CA GLU A 134 12.41 -2.71 -12.08
C GLU A 134 11.17 -1.83 -12.04
N TYR A 135 10.77 -1.28 -13.19
CA TYR A 135 9.56 -0.46 -13.26
C TYR A 135 8.71 -0.79 -14.49
N TYR A 136 7.41 -0.59 -14.35
CA TYR A 136 6.41 -0.72 -15.41
C TYR A 136 5.50 0.50 -15.40
N VAL A 137 5.28 1.11 -16.56
CA VAL A 137 4.33 2.22 -16.72
C VAL A 137 3.10 1.69 -17.44
N PRO A 138 1.94 1.58 -16.77
CA PRO A 138 0.72 1.17 -17.45
C PRO A 138 0.31 2.25 -18.48
N PRO A 139 -0.26 1.85 -19.63
CA PRO A 139 -0.94 2.80 -20.50
C PRO A 139 -2.12 3.44 -19.76
N PHE A 140 -2.65 4.57 -20.24
CA PHE A 140 -3.88 5.12 -19.68
C PHE A 140 -5.04 4.12 -19.83
N PHE A 141 -5.80 3.88 -18.76
CA PHE A 141 -6.93 2.97 -18.73
C PHE A 141 -8.02 3.48 -17.77
N GLU A 142 -9.27 3.10 -18.05
CA GLU A 142 -10.39 3.30 -17.13
C GLU A 142 -10.53 2.07 -16.22
N ALA A 143 -10.93 2.27 -14.97
CA ALA A 143 -11.02 1.18 -13.99
C ALA A 143 -12.08 0.13 -14.36
N GLU A 144 -13.06 0.50 -15.18
CA GLU A 144 -14.11 -0.37 -15.69
C GLU A 144 -13.70 -1.14 -16.95
N ASP A 145 -12.57 -0.78 -17.59
CA ASP A 145 -12.05 -1.49 -18.76
C ASP A 145 -11.35 -2.79 -18.34
N THR A 146 -12.14 -3.85 -18.27
CA THR A 146 -11.67 -5.18 -17.87
C THR A 146 -10.61 -5.76 -18.81
N VAL A 147 -10.62 -5.40 -20.11
CA VAL A 147 -9.65 -5.90 -21.08
C VAL A 147 -8.29 -5.22 -20.86
N ALA A 148 -8.29 -3.90 -20.67
CA ALA A 148 -7.09 -3.16 -20.32
C ALA A 148 -6.49 -3.64 -18.98
N LEU A 149 -7.34 -3.83 -17.96
CA LEU A 149 -6.91 -4.36 -16.66
C LEU A 149 -6.31 -5.76 -16.74
N GLN A 150 -6.91 -6.67 -17.51
CA GLN A 150 -6.39 -8.02 -17.73
C GLN A 150 -5.02 -8.00 -18.39
N LYS A 151 -4.83 -7.12 -19.39
CA LYS A 151 -3.55 -6.95 -20.06
C LYS A 151 -2.48 -6.43 -19.09
N ILE A 152 -2.76 -5.34 -18.38
CA ILE A 152 -1.84 -4.76 -17.38
C ILE A 152 -1.48 -5.80 -16.31
N THR A 153 -2.46 -6.54 -15.81
CA THR A 153 -2.23 -7.59 -14.82
C THR A 153 -1.35 -8.71 -15.36
N SER A 154 -1.58 -9.12 -16.62
CA SER A 154 -0.77 -10.15 -17.27
C SER A 154 0.68 -9.73 -17.47
N ASP A 155 0.90 -8.49 -17.91
CA ASP A 155 2.25 -7.91 -18.06
C ASP A 155 2.98 -7.86 -16.71
N LEU A 156 2.30 -7.40 -15.66
CA LEU A 156 2.85 -7.34 -14.31
C LEU A 156 3.15 -8.75 -13.76
N LEU A 157 2.29 -9.74 -14.00
CA LEU A 157 2.53 -11.12 -13.59
C LEU A 157 3.76 -11.71 -14.29
N MET A 158 3.94 -11.45 -15.59
CA MET A 158 5.12 -11.86 -16.33
C MET A 158 6.40 -11.26 -15.75
N LEU A 159 6.37 -9.97 -15.42
CA LEU A 159 7.48 -9.28 -14.79
C LEU A 159 7.76 -9.81 -13.39
N CYS A 160 6.73 -10.07 -12.59
CA CYS A 160 6.86 -10.70 -11.27
C CYS A 160 7.49 -12.08 -11.34
N ASN A 161 7.12 -12.91 -12.33
CA ASN A 161 7.70 -14.25 -12.50
C ASN A 161 9.19 -14.21 -12.89
N THR A 162 9.58 -13.20 -13.68
CA THR A 162 10.95 -13.05 -14.18
C THR A 162 11.86 -12.38 -13.16
N PHE A 163 11.47 -11.21 -12.68
CA PHE A 163 12.25 -10.39 -11.75
C PHE A 163 12.16 -10.88 -10.30
N LYS A 164 11.04 -11.53 -9.94
CA LYS A 164 10.73 -12.03 -8.59
C LYS A 164 10.88 -10.92 -7.53
N PRO A 165 10.11 -9.82 -7.63
CA PRO A 165 10.21 -8.73 -6.65
C PRO A 165 9.87 -9.21 -5.25
N GLU A 166 10.56 -8.66 -4.26
CA GLU A 166 10.20 -8.80 -2.84
C GLU A 166 9.16 -7.75 -2.43
N TYR A 167 9.22 -6.57 -3.06
CA TYR A 167 8.30 -5.46 -2.80
C TYR A 167 7.78 -4.88 -4.11
N ILE A 168 6.49 -4.56 -4.13
CA ILE A 168 5.83 -3.91 -5.26
C ILE A 168 5.24 -2.59 -4.79
N PHE A 169 5.67 -1.48 -5.39
CA PHE A 169 5.05 -0.17 -5.20
C PHE A 169 4.05 0.09 -6.32
N ILE A 170 2.83 0.45 -5.96
CA ILE A 170 1.76 0.76 -6.92
C ILE A 170 1.55 2.28 -6.90
N GLY A 171 2.14 2.97 -7.87
CA GLY A 171 2.10 4.43 -8.00
C GLY A 171 0.98 4.94 -8.89
N ILE A 172 -0.12 4.19 -9.03
CA ILE A 172 -1.31 4.60 -9.79
C ILE A 172 -2.41 5.05 -8.83
N ARG A 173 -3.26 5.97 -9.28
CA ARG A 173 -4.30 6.55 -8.44
C ARG A 173 -5.41 5.53 -8.13
N PHE A 174 -5.90 5.57 -6.89
CA PHE A 174 -7.08 4.81 -6.49
C PHE A 174 -8.34 5.34 -7.22
N PRO A 175 -9.19 4.45 -7.80
CA PRO A 175 -10.44 4.84 -8.45
C PRO A 175 -11.37 5.63 -7.54
#